data_AF-A0A3S7DBP6-F1
#
_entry.id   AF-A0A3S7DBP6-F1
#
_cell.length_a   1.000
_cell.length_b   1.000
_cell.length_c   1.000
_cell.angle_alpha   90.00
_cell.angle_beta   90.00
_cell.angle_gamma   90.00
#
_symmetry.space_group_name_H-M   'P 1'
#
loop_
_entity.id
_entity.type
_entity.pdbx_description
1 polymer ?
#
loop_
_entity_poly.entity_id
_entity_poly.type
_entity_poly.pdbx_seq_one_letter_code
_entity_poly.pdbx_strand_id
1 'polypeptide(L)'
;MFDYILSLGGTVFVPIIMIVIGLIFRIPWLQAIKAGVTVGIGFVGMGLVIVMAIDSLSPPIKVMIERFGLTLHVFDVGAGPASGVGYATAIGAMIIPIIFLLNVAMLVTRLTKTMNVDIYNYWHYAITGTVVQLMTGNLIYGVLGAICHAALSLKMADWTAKRVQSIVGLEGISIPQGYGSSSVPLFVLLDAIYEKIPFMKGRNIDAQEIQKRYGMVGDPVIIGVVLGLIFGLAAGEGFKGCASLMITVAAIMVLFPRMIRLIVEGLLPISDGARKFFQKYFKGREVYIGLDTAVTLGHPTTIAVGLLLIPIMLILASILPGNKVLPLADLPVAPFFICMATVIHRGDLIRTLISGVIVMVTVLLIATQFAPYFTDMALKGGFSFAGENAQISALSVGNMFGWSISELMSLGIIGVVVAVGIVASVVLFLRKRELSE
;
A
#
# COMPACT_ATOMS: atom_id res chain seq x y z
N MET A 1 -17.22 -22.57 -3.49
CA MET A 1 -15.79 -22.95 -3.33
C MET A 1 -14.88 -21.74 -3.52
N PHE A 2 -15.03 -20.96 -4.60
CA PHE A 2 -14.30 -19.68 -4.76
C PHE A 2 -14.62 -18.67 -3.64
N ASP A 3 -15.90 -18.48 -3.30
CA ASP A 3 -16.31 -17.58 -2.20
C ASP A 3 -15.77 -18.04 -0.85
N TYR A 4 -15.68 -19.36 -0.64
CA TYR A 4 -15.09 -19.92 0.58
C TYR A 4 -13.60 -19.57 0.67
N ILE A 5 -12.83 -19.74 -0.41
CA ILE A 5 -11.40 -19.39 -0.44
C ILE A 5 -11.15 -17.89 -0.22
N LEU A 6 -12.01 -17.02 -0.78
CA LEU A 6 -11.93 -15.58 -0.56
C LEU A 6 -12.33 -15.18 0.86
N SER A 7 -13.30 -15.90 1.46
CA SER A 7 -13.73 -15.68 2.85
C SER A 7 -12.69 -16.05 3.91
N LEU A 8 -11.65 -16.82 3.54
CA LEU A 8 -10.55 -17.19 4.45
C LEU A 8 -9.69 -15.98 4.88
N GLY A 9 -9.79 -14.84 4.19
CA GLY A 9 -9.04 -13.62 4.48
C GLY A 9 -7.53 -13.73 4.16
N GLY A 10 -6.83 -12.59 4.18
CA GLY A 10 -5.41 -12.52 3.80
C GLY A 10 -4.49 -13.41 4.64
N THR A 11 -4.79 -13.59 5.93
CA THR A 11 -3.97 -14.38 6.88
C THR A 11 -3.93 -15.87 6.60
N VAL A 12 -4.94 -16.43 5.91
CA VAL A 12 -4.97 -17.85 5.52
C VAL A 12 -4.72 -18.00 4.02
N PHE A 13 -5.24 -17.08 3.22
CA PHE A 13 -5.08 -17.10 1.77
C PHE A 13 -3.61 -16.94 1.34
N VAL A 14 -2.89 -15.96 1.91
CA VAL A 14 -1.49 -15.70 1.53
C VAL A 14 -0.57 -16.90 1.82
N PRO A 15 -0.62 -17.56 2.99
CA PRO A 15 0.14 -18.78 3.25
C PRO A 15 -0.11 -19.90 2.25
N ILE A 16 -1.38 -20.19 1.94
CA ILE A 16 -1.74 -21.25 0.99
C ILE A 16 -1.14 -20.96 -0.38
N ILE A 17 -1.28 -19.73 -0.86
CA ILE A 17 -0.73 -19.30 -2.14
C ILE A 17 0.81 -19.39 -2.13
N MET A 18 1.47 -18.99 -1.03
CA MET A 18 2.92 -19.14 -0.87
C MET A 18 3.39 -20.60 -0.92
N ILE A 19 2.64 -21.53 -0.30
CA ILE A 19 2.94 -22.97 -0.36
C ILE A 19 2.83 -23.46 -1.80
N VAL A 20 1.72 -23.15 -2.48
CA VAL A 20 1.47 -23.56 -3.87
C VAL A 20 2.57 -23.03 -4.80
N ILE A 21 2.93 -21.75 -4.68
CA ILE A 21 4.00 -21.14 -5.46
C ILE A 21 5.35 -21.80 -5.16
N GLY A 22 5.65 -22.05 -3.89
CA GLY A 22 6.87 -22.75 -3.50
C GLY A 22 6.97 -24.14 -4.13
N LEU A 23 5.87 -24.90 -4.17
CA LEU A 23 5.81 -26.19 -4.85
C LEU A 23 5.98 -26.07 -6.38
N ILE A 24 5.38 -25.06 -7.02
CA ILE A 24 5.55 -24.78 -8.45
C ILE A 24 7.03 -24.51 -8.76
N PHE A 25 7.73 -23.78 -7.88
CA PHE A 25 9.16 -23.53 -7.99
C PHE A 25 10.05 -24.70 -7.56
N ARG A 26 9.46 -25.88 -7.35
CA ARG A 26 10.14 -27.13 -7.00
C ARG A 26 10.93 -27.07 -5.69
N ILE A 27 10.44 -26.27 -4.75
CA ILE A 27 10.93 -26.30 -3.36
C ILE A 27 10.43 -27.60 -2.72
N PRO A 28 11.26 -28.32 -1.95
CA PRO A 28 10.84 -29.50 -1.21
C PRO A 28 9.57 -29.23 -0.39
N TRP A 29 8.61 -30.15 -0.40
CA TRP A 29 7.27 -29.91 0.13
C TRP A 29 7.25 -29.44 1.59
N LEU A 30 8.08 -30.04 2.46
CA LEU A 30 8.22 -29.60 3.87
C LEU A 30 8.76 -28.18 3.99
N GLN A 31 9.71 -27.82 3.13
CA GLN A 31 10.28 -26.47 3.12
C GLN A 31 9.27 -25.46 2.59
N ALA A 32 8.48 -25.81 1.57
CA ALA A 32 7.41 -24.96 1.05
C ALA A 32 6.30 -24.74 2.10
N ILE A 33 5.88 -25.79 2.81
CA ILE A 33 4.90 -25.69 3.91
C ILE A 33 5.47 -24.81 5.02
N LYS A 34 6.69 -25.07 5.49
CA LYS A 34 7.33 -24.26 6.53
C LYS A 34 7.42 -22.79 6.12
N ALA A 35 7.88 -22.51 4.90
CA ALA A 35 7.99 -21.17 4.35
C ALA A 35 6.63 -20.44 4.36
N GLY A 36 5.60 -21.04 3.77
CA GLY A 36 4.27 -20.43 3.72
C GLY A 36 3.63 -20.24 5.10
N VAL A 37 3.77 -21.21 6.02
CA VAL A 37 3.29 -21.08 7.40
C VAL A 37 4.03 -19.97 8.15
N THR A 38 5.35 -19.86 8.01
CA THR A 38 6.14 -18.77 8.61
C THR A 38 5.68 -17.40 8.11
N VAL A 39 5.43 -17.27 6.79
CA VAL A 39 4.83 -16.05 6.22
C VAL A 39 3.48 -15.73 6.88
N GLY A 40 2.62 -16.75 7.04
CA GLY A 40 1.32 -16.61 7.72
C GLY A 40 1.43 -16.14 9.17
N ILE A 41 2.34 -16.73 9.94
CA ILE A 41 2.62 -16.31 11.33
C ILE A 41 3.07 -14.85 11.35
N GLY A 42 3.93 -14.45 10.41
CA GLY A 42 4.35 -13.05 10.26
C GLY A 42 3.19 -12.09 10.00
N PHE A 43 2.25 -12.46 9.11
CA PHE A 43 1.04 -11.68 8.86
C PHE A 43 0.09 -11.63 10.06
N VAL A 44 -0.11 -12.75 10.78
CA VAL A 44 -0.89 -12.76 12.03
C VAL A 44 -0.26 -11.82 13.05
N GLY A 45 1.05 -11.92 13.26
CA GLY A 45 1.79 -11.06 14.17
C GLY A 45 1.70 -9.58 13.80
N MET A 46 1.86 -9.25 12.51
CA MET A 46 1.67 -7.90 12.00
C MET A 46 0.23 -7.40 12.25
N GLY A 47 -0.77 -8.24 11.98
CA GLY A 47 -2.18 -7.93 12.24
C GLY A 47 -2.45 -7.60 13.71
N LEU A 48 -1.84 -8.32 14.65
CA LEU A 48 -1.95 -8.02 16.08
C LEU A 48 -1.35 -6.65 16.42
N VAL A 49 -0.21 -6.28 15.83
CA VAL A 49 0.40 -4.95 16.04
C VAL A 49 -0.46 -3.85 15.41
N ILE A 50 -1.07 -4.10 14.25
CA ILE A 50 -2.02 -3.18 13.61
C ILE A 50 -3.24 -2.96 14.50
N VAL A 51 -3.85 -4.03 15.01
CA VAL A 51 -5.01 -3.94 15.92
C VAL A 51 -4.63 -3.16 17.18
N MET A 52 -3.47 -3.44 17.77
CA MET A 52 -2.95 -2.67 18.92
C MET A 52 -2.81 -1.17 18.58
N ALA A 53 -2.32 -0.83 17.39
CA ALA A 53 -2.23 0.55 16.94
C ALA A 53 -3.61 1.19 16.79
N ILE A 54 -4.57 0.49 16.17
CA ILE A 54 -5.94 0.97 16.01
C ILE A 54 -6.58 1.21 17.38
N ASP A 55 -6.57 0.23 18.27
CA ASP A 55 -7.23 0.31 19.58
C ASP A 55 -6.65 1.42 20.46
N SER A 56 -5.34 1.67 20.34
CA SER A 56 -4.65 2.63 21.20
C SER A 56 -4.64 4.06 20.64
N LEU A 57 -4.60 4.21 19.31
CA LEU A 57 -4.52 5.52 18.65
C LEU A 57 -5.90 6.09 18.32
N SER A 58 -6.92 5.24 18.11
CA SER A 58 -8.27 5.68 17.71
C SER A 58 -8.96 6.56 18.77
N PRO A 59 -8.94 6.25 20.08
CA PRO A 59 -9.59 7.13 21.06
C PRO A 59 -8.99 8.54 21.11
N PRO A 60 -7.65 8.73 21.18
CA PRO A 60 -7.03 10.06 21.05
C PRO A 60 -7.35 10.77 19.73
N ILE A 61 -7.39 10.03 18.61
CA ILE A 61 -7.80 10.58 17.30
C ILE A 61 -9.22 11.16 17.38
N LYS A 62 -10.17 10.45 17.99
CA LYS A 62 -11.56 10.93 18.13
C LYS A 62 -11.63 12.22 18.95
N VAL A 63 -10.87 12.31 20.05
CA VAL A 63 -10.76 13.54 20.85
C VAL A 63 -10.20 14.69 20.01
N MET A 64 -9.18 14.43 19.19
CA MET A 64 -8.63 15.46 18.30
C MET A 64 -9.64 15.91 17.24
N ILE A 65 -10.43 15.01 16.68
CA ILE A 65 -11.50 15.33 15.72
C ILE A 65 -12.52 16.29 16.35
N GLU A 66 -12.98 15.99 17.56
CA GLU A 66 -13.90 16.85 18.31
C GLU A 66 -13.29 18.22 18.61
N ARG A 67 -12.01 18.26 19.05
CA ARG A 67 -11.29 19.50 19.35
C ARG A 67 -11.06 20.38 18.11
N PHE A 68 -10.79 19.76 16.97
CA PHE A 68 -10.61 20.49 15.71
C PHE A 68 -11.93 20.89 15.06
N GLY A 69 -13.08 20.51 15.64
CA GLY A 69 -14.40 20.86 15.10
C GLY A 69 -14.65 20.27 13.72
N LEU A 70 -14.07 19.10 13.44
CA LEU A 70 -14.15 18.44 12.13
C LEU A 70 -15.57 17.90 11.89
N THR A 71 -16.37 18.60 11.09
CA THR A 71 -17.74 18.20 10.68
C THR A 71 -17.75 17.72 9.23
N LEU A 72 -17.01 16.65 8.95
CA LEU A 72 -16.96 16.03 7.62
C LEU A 72 -17.96 14.88 7.55
N HIS A 73 -18.60 14.70 6.39
CA HIS A 73 -19.78 13.83 6.24
C HIS A 73 -19.51 12.53 5.47
N VAL A 74 -18.27 12.30 4.99
CA VAL A 74 -17.85 11.03 4.38
C VAL A 74 -16.94 10.31 5.37
N PHE A 75 -17.34 9.11 5.80
CA PHE A 75 -16.58 8.35 6.79
C PHE A 75 -15.59 7.38 6.13
N ASP A 76 -14.34 7.42 6.58
CA ASP A 76 -13.32 6.44 6.22
C ASP A 76 -13.55 5.11 6.96
N VAL A 77 -13.89 4.06 6.20
CA VAL A 77 -14.15 2.69 6.72
C VAL A 77 -12.91 1.81 6.76
N GLY A 78 -11.82 2.25 6.14
CA GLY A 78 -10.55 1.55 6.15
C GLY A 78 -10.37 0.52 5.04
N ALA A 79 -9.11 0.13 4.82
CA ALA A 79 -8.71 -0.78 3.75
C ALA A 79 -9.31 -2.20 3.86
N GLY A 80 -9.56 -2.68 5.08
CA GLY A 80 -10.17 -4.00 5.32
C GLY A 80 -11.59 -4.10 4.76
N PRO A 81 -12.54 -3.27 5.23
CA PRO A 81 -13.86 -3.20 4.61
C PRO A 81 -13.82 -2.84 3.12
N ALA A 82 -12.90 -1.96 2.70
CA ALA A 82 -12.75 -1.60 1.29
C ALA A 82 -12.38 -2.78 0.38
N SER A 83 -11.55 -3.71 0.84
CA SER A 83 -11.24 -4.91 0.06
C SER A 83 -12.47 -5.79 -0.13
N GLY A 84 -13.29 -5.94 0.91
CA GLY A 84 -14.57 -6.65 0.85
C GLY A 84 -15.53 -6.02 -0.16
N VAL A 85 -15.66 -4.69 -0.13
CA VAL A 85 -16.45 -3.93 -1.11
C VAL A 85 -15.93 -4.17 -2.53
N GLY A 86 -14.62 -4.09 -2.75
CA GLY A 86 -14.01 -4.31 -4.07
C GLY A 86 -14.30 -5.71 -4.63
N TYR A 87 -14.20 -6.75 -3.80
CA TYR A 87 -14.47 -8.12 -4.21
C TYR A 87 -15.95 -8.47 -4.38
N ALA A 88 -16.86 -7.74 -3.73
CA ALA A 88 -18.30 -7.96 -3.86
C ALA A 88 -18.89 -7.51 -5.23
N THR A 89 -18.07 -6.91 -6.09
CA THR A 89 -18.50 -6.37 -7.40
C THR A 89 -18.41 -7.41 -8.51
N ALA A 90 -19.13 -7.18 -9.62
CA ALA A 90 -19.04 -8.03 -10.81
C ALA A 90 -17.60 -8.11 -11.37
N ILE A 91 -16.88 -6.98 -11.36
CA ILE A 91 -15.46 -6.94 -11.75
C ILE A 91 -14.60 -7.67 -10.70
N GLY A 92 -14.89 -7.50 -9.41
CA GLY A 92 -14.23 -8.22 -8.31
C GLY A 92 -14.30 -9.74 -8.47
N ALA A 93 -15.43 -10.29 -8.93
CA ALA A 93 -15.59 -11.72 -9.18
C ALA A 93 -14.68 -12.25 -10.31
N MET A 94 -14.35 -11.42 -11.30
CA MET A 94 -13.54 -11.80 -12.47
C MET A 94 -12.09 -11.30 -12.41
N ILE A 95 -11.73 -10.45 -11.44
CA ILE A 95 -10.45 -9.72 -11.46
C ILE A 95 -9.24 -10.66 -11.29
N ILE A 96 -9.36 -11.66 -10.43
CA ILE A 96 -8.27 -12.58 -10.12
C ILE A 96 -7.77 -13.31 -11.37
N PRO A 97 -8.61 -14.07 -12.10
CA PRO A 97 -8.14 -14.77 -13.29
C PRO A 97 -7.64 -13.80 -14.37
N ILE A 98 -8.28 -12.64 -14.55
CA ILE A 98 -7.89 -11.67 -15.60
C ILE A 98 -6.52 -11.07 -15.32
N ILE A 99 -6.29 -10.56 -14.10
CA ILE A 99 -5.02 -9.91 -13.75
C ILE A 99 -3.90 -10.93 -13.63
N PHE A 100 -4.18 -12.15 -13.17
CA PHE A 100 -3.20 -13.23 -13.16
C PHE A 100 -2.76 -13.60 -14.59
N LEU A 101 -3.71 -13.78 -15.52
CA LEU A 101 -3.41 -14.05 -16.93
C LEU A 101 -2.66 -12.90 -17.59
N LEU A 102 -3.05 -11.65 -17.32
CA LEU A 102 -2.32 -10.46 -17.76
C LEU A 102 -0.86 -10.51 -17.28
N ASN A 103 -0.64 -10.80 -16.00
CA ASN A 103 0.69 -10.84 -15.42
C ASN A 103 1.56 -11.94 -16.08
N VAL A 104 1.02 -13.15 -16.26
CA VAL A 104 1.69 -14.23 -16.99
C VAL A 104 2.00 -13.82 -18.43
N ALA A 105 1.07 -13.20 -19.14
CA ALA A 105 1.26 -12.73 -20.51
C ALA A 105 2.37 -11.67 -20.60
N MET A 106 2.36 -10.68 -19.69
CA MET A 106 3.41 -9.66 -19.62
C MET A 106 4.78 -10.26 -19.28
N LEU A 107 4.83 -11.27 -18.41
CA LEU A 107 6.08 -11.94 -18.05
C LEU A 107 6.67 -12.74 -19.23
N VAL A 108 5.83 -13.49 -19.96
CA VAL A 108 6.25 -14.27 -21.14
C VAL A 108 6.70 -13.35 -22.28
N THR A 109 5.98 -12.25 -22.52
CA THR A 109 6.30 -11.24 -23.54
C THR A 109 7.43 -10.28 -23.13
N ARG A 110 7.95 -10.41 -21.89
CA ARG A 110 9.02 -9.59 -21.30
C ARG A 110 8.64 -8.10 -21.19
N LEU A 111 7.37 -7.82 -20.95
CA LEU A 111 6.88 -6.48 -20.60
C LEU A 111 7.07 -6.19 -19.10
N THR A 112 7.13 -7.24 -18.27
CA THR A 112 7.46 -7.13 -16.85
C THR A 112 8.45 -8.22 -16.41
N LYS A 113 9.17 -7.96 -15.31
CA LYS A 113 9.99 -8.93 -14.58
C LYS A 113 9.28 -9.42 -13.31
N THR A 114 8.21 -8.77 -12.87
CA THR A 114 7.49 -9.12 -11.64
C THR A 114 6.40 -10.17 -11.88
N MET A 115 6.45 -11.28 -11.14
CA MET A 115 5.33 -12.19 -10.92
C MET A 115 4.56 -11.73 -9.68
N ASN A 116 3.37 -11.16 -9.85
CA ASN A 116 2.57 -10.63 -8.77
C ASN A 116 1.80 -11.75 -8.05
N VAL A 117 2.30 -12.14 -6.88
CA VAL A 117 1.73 -13.19 -6.03
C VAL A 117 0.87 -12.63 -4.91
N ASP A 118 0.77 -11.30 -4.81
CA ASP A 118 -0.10 -10.57 -3.89
C ASP A 118 -1.54 -10.50 -4.43
N ILE A 119 -2.14 -11.69 -4.58
CA ILE A 119 -3.47 -11.85 -5.17
C ILE A 119 -4.54 -11.22 -4.27
N TYR A 120 -4.34 -11.23 -2.94
CA TYR A 120 -5.27 -10.62 -2.00
C TYR A 120 -5.50 -9.15 -2.35
N ASN A 121 -4.46 -8.39 -2.72
CA ASN A 121 -4.57 -6.97 -3.02
C ASN A 121 -5.08 -6.63 -4.43
N TYR A 122 -5.60 -7.59 -5.18
CA TYR A 122 -6.21 -7.32 -6.48
C TYR A 122 -7.53 -6.53 -6.34
N TRP A 123 -8.07 -6.41 -5.13
CA TRP A 123 -9.22 -5.54 -4.84
C TRP A 123 -8.97 -4.08 -5.23
N HIS A 124 -7.72 -3.58 -5.21
CA HIS A 124 -7.41 -2.23 -5.71
C HIS A 124 -7.73 -2.08 -7.20
N TYR A 125 -7.39 -3.10 -7.99
CA TYR A 125 -7.70 -3.13 -9.43
C TYR A 125 -9.20 -3.29 -9.67
N ALA A 126 -9.86 -4.11 -8.84
CA ALA A 126 -11.31 -4.30 -8.88
C ALA A 126 -12.07 -3.00 -8.60
N ILE A 127 -11.66 -2.23 -7.60
CA ILE A 127 -12.24 -0.91 -7.29
C ILE A 127 -12.06 0.03 -8.48
N THR A 128 -10.86 0.13 -9.05
CA THR A 128 -10.63 0.98 -10.24
C THR A 128 -11.54 0.58 -11.40
N GLY A 129 -11.60 -0.72 -11.72
CA GLY A 129 -12.46 -1.18 -12.80
C GLY A 129 -13.94 -0.93 -12.53
N THR A 130 -14.39 -1.11 -11.29
CA THR A 130 -15.79 -0.88 -10.92
C THR A 130 -16.15 0.60 -10.97
N VAL A 131 -15.27 1.49 -10.52
CA VAL A 131 -15.48 2.94 -10.68
C VAL A 131 -15.61 3.31 -12.16
N VAL A 132 -14.72 2.80 -13.03
CA VAL A 132 -14.84 3.01 -14.49
C VAL A 132 -16.17 2.46 -15.03
N GLN A 133 -16.59 1.28 -14.60
CA GLN A 133 -17.87 0.69 -15.00
C GLN A 133 -19.06 1.58 -14.57
N LEU A 134 -19.04 2.10 -13.34
CA LEU A 134 -20.10 2.97 -12.83
C LEU A 134 -20.14 4.32 -13.56
N MET A 135 -18.98 4.90 -13.89
CA MET A 135 -18.89 6.16 -14.63
C MET A 135 -19.33 6.03 -16.09
N THR A 136 -19.08 4.88 -16.72
CA THR A 136 -19.30 4.69 -18.17
C THR A 136 -20.53 3.85 -18.51
N GLY A 137 -21.10 3.15 -17.53
CA GLY A 137 -22.12 2.12 -17.74
C GLY A 137 -21.63 0.87 -18.46
N ASN A 138 -20.32 0.71 -18.71
CA ASN A 138 -19.77 -0.34 -19.55
C ASN A 138 -18.80 -1.26 -18.79
N LEU A 139 -19.17 -2.53 -18.66
CA LEU A 139 -18.36 -3.56 -18.00
C LEU A 139 -16.99 -3.76 -18.67
N ILE A 140 -16.93 -3.72 -20.02
CA ILE A 140 -15.68 -3.93 -20.77
C ILE A 140 -14.70 -2.80 -20.46
N TYR A 141 -15.19 -1.55 -20.38
CA TYR A 141 -14.34 -0.42 -20.02
C TYR A 141 -13.82 -0.57 -18.60
N GLY A 142 -14.66 -1.06 -17.68
CA GLY A 142 -14.24 -1.39 -16.32
C GLY A 142 -13.12 -2.41 -16.26
N VAL A 143 -13.25 -3.52 -17.00
CA VAL A 143 -12.20 -4.55 -17.09
C VAL A 143 -10.91 -3.99 -17.68
N LEU A 144 -11.01 -3.18 -18.75
CA LEU A 144 -9.84 -2.50 -19.34
C LEU A 144 -9.17 -1.53 -18.36
N GLY A 145 -9.95 -0.81 -17.56
CA GLY A 145 -9.43 0.07 -16.51
C GLY A 145 -8.65 -0.69 -15.45
N ALA A 146 -9.16 -1.84 -15.01
CA ALA A 146 -8.47 -2.70 -14.06
C ALA A 146 -7.18 -3.29 -14.64
N ILE A 147 -7.18 -3.71 -15.91
CA ILE A 147 -6.00 -4.17 -16.65
C ILE A 147 -4.96 -3.05 -16.75
N CYS A 148 -5.37 -1.83 -17.08
CA CYS A 148 -4.50 -0.66 -17.17
C CYS A 148 -3.80 -0.38 -15.83
N HIS A 149 -4.56 -0.40 -14.75
CA HIS A 149 -4.03 -0.18 -13.41
C HIS A 149 -3.02 -1.28 -13.05
N ALA A 150 -3.37 -2.56 -13.21
CA ALA A 150 -2.45 -3.66 -12.92
C ALA A 150 -1.17 -3.62 -13.78
N ALA A 151 -1.27 -3.27 -15.07
CA ALA A 151 -0.11 -3.15 -15.96
C ALA A 151 0.85 -2.04 -15.50
N LEU A 152 0.32 -0.87 -15.10
CA LEU A 152 1.12 0.20 -14.51
C LEU A 152 1.75 -0.25 -13.19
N SER A 153 0.98 -0.91 -12.32
CA SER A 153 1.47 -1.40 -11.03
C SER A 153 2.62 -2.39 -11.16
N LEU A 154 2.52 -3.35 -12.09
CA LEU A 154 3.61 -4.27 -12.44
C LEU A 154 4.85 -3.52 -12.93
N LYS A 155 4.65 -2.48 -13.76
CA LYS A 155 5.78 -1.72 -14.29
C LYS A 155 6.46 -0.83 -13.25
N MET A 156 5.70 -0.24 -12.34
CA MET A 156 6.27 0.48 -11.20
C MET A 156 7.01 -0.46 -10.24
N ALA A 157 6.52 -1.71 -10.09
CA ALA A 157 7.20 -2.74 -9.32
C ALA A 157 8.58 -3.06 -9.91
N ASP A 158 8.67 -3.27 -11.23
CA ASP A 158 9.95 -3.48 -11.93
C ASP A 158 10.91 -2.30 -11.72
N TRP A 159 10.41 -1.07 -11.94
CA TRP A 159 11.22 0.15 -11.88
C TRP A 159 11.80 0.39 -10.47
N THR A 160 11.05 0.03 -9.44
CA THR A 160 11.45 0.25 -8.05
C THR A 160 12.10 -0.95 -7.37
N ALA A 161 12.12 -2.13 -8.02
CA ALA A 161 12.57 -3.40 -7.45
C ALA A 161 13.93 -3.29 -6.74
N LYS A 162 14.96 -2.75 -7.39
CA LYS A 162 16.30 -2.60 -6.79
C LYS A 162 16.29 -1.74 -5.51
N ARG A 163 15.48 -0.68 -5.47
CA ARG A 163 15.35 0.20 -4.29
C ARG A 163 14.59 -0.51 -3.17
N VAL A 164 13.51 -1.22 -3.51
CA VAL A 164 12.76 -2.05 -2.56
C VAL A 164 13.68 -3.07 -1.91
N GLN A 165 14.45 -3.82 -2.72
CA GLN A 165 15.35 -4.86 -2.23
C GLN A 165 16.43 -4.28 -1.30
N SER A 166 16.97 -3.10 -1.62
CA SER A 166 17.93 -2.41 -0.75
C SER A 166 17.34 -1.99 0.60
N ILE A 167 16.07 -1.61 0.65
CA ILE A 167 15.41 -1.12 1.86
C ILE A 167 14.89 -2.28 2.73
N VAL A 168 14.34 -3.30 2.09
CA VAL A 168 13.81 -4.49 2.77
C VAL A 168 14.93 -5.48 3.14
N GLY A 169 16.03 -5.49 2.38
CA GLY A 169 17.14 -6.43 2.58
C GLY A 169 16.85 -7.84 2.04
N LEU A 170 15.93 -7.96 1.08
CA LEU A 170 15.54 -9.24 0.46
C LEU A 170 15.75 -9.15 -1.05
N GLU A 171 16.57 -10.02 -1.62
CA GLU A 171 16.76 -10.08 -3.08
C GLU A 171 15.54 -10.71 -3.77
N GLY A 172 15.31 -10.31 -5.03
CA GLY A 172 14.32 -10.95 -5.89
C GLY A 172 12.87 -10.57 -5.59
N ILE A 173 12.62 -9.50 -4.83
CA ILE A 173 11.27 -8.99 -4.56
C ILE A 173 10.99 -7.63 -5.22
N SER A 174 9.70 -7.31 -5.35
CA SER A 174 9.17 -6.06 -5.88
C SER A 174 7.78 -5.78 -5.30
N ILE A 175 7.25 -4.55 -5.43
CA ILE A 175 5.97 -4.15 -4.84
C ILE A 175 4.98 -3.71 -5.93
N PRO A 176 4.12 -4.61 -6.44
CA PRO A 176 3.06 -4.28 -7.39
C PRO A 176 1.74 -3.91 -6.71
N GLN A 177 1.64 -3.84 -5.39
CA GLN A 177 0.37 -3.51 -4.71
C GLN A 177 -0.22 -2.19 -5.26
N GLY A 178 -1.53 -2.19 -5.57
CA GLY A 178 -2.17 -1.14 -6.37
C GLY A 178 -2.00 0.27 -5.82
N TYR A 179 -2.28 0.50 -4.53
CA TYR A 179 -2.05 1.81 -3.93
C TYR A 179 -0.56 2.18 -3.91
N GLY A 180 0.30 1.33 -3.34
CA GLY A 180 1.73 1.63 -3.21
C GLY A 180 2.38 1.97 -4.54
N SER A 181 2.16 1.14 -5.56
CA SER A 181 2.68 1.37 -6.91
C SER A 181 2.15 2.67 -7.56
N SER A 182 0.90 3.07 -7.29
CA SER A 182 0.33 4.32 -7.82
C SER A 182 1.00 5.58 -7.29
N SER A 183 1.58 5.51 -6.10
CA SER A 183 2.27 6.65 -5.47
C SER A 183 3.70 6.85 -6.00
N VAL A 184 4.28 5.85 -6.68
CA VAL A 184 5.67 5.86 -7.16
C VAL A 184 5.98 7.05 -8.08
N PRO A 185 5.19 7.36 -9.12
CA PRO A 185 5.49 8.49 -10.01
C PRO A 185 5.57 9.82 -9.27
N LEU A 186 4.67 10.06 -8.30
CA LEU A 186 4.69 11.26 -7.47
C LEU A 186 5.97 11.32 -6.64
N PHE A 187 6.33 10.24 -5.94
CA PHE A 187 7.53 10.25 -5.10
C PHE A 187 8.81 10.35 -5.91
N VAL A 188 8.88 9.78 -7.11
CA VAL A 188 10.03 9.96 -8.01
C VAL A 188 10.15 11.41 -8.48
N LEU A 189 9.02 12.04 -8.82
CA LEU A 189 8.99 13.46 -9.18
C LEU A 189 9.48 14.32 -8.01
N LEU A 190 8.97 14.07 -6.80
CA LEU A 190 9.38 14.79 -5.59
C LEU A 190 10.86 14.56 -5.27
N ASP A 191 11.37 13.33 -5.40
CA ASP A 191 12.80 13.04 -5.20
C ASP A 191 13.67 13.86 -6.18
N ALA A 192 13.26 13.93 -7.45
CA ALA A 192 13.95 14.73 -8.46
C ALA A 192 13.91 16.24 -8.18
N ILE A 193 12.84 16.74 -7.57
CA ILE A 193 12.74 18.13 -7.11
C ILE A 193 13.68 18.35 -5.90
N TYR A 194 13.67 17.45 -4.92
CA TYR A 194 14.50 17.56 -3.72
C TYR A 194 16.00 17.51 -4.04
N GLU A 195 16.42 16.77 -5.07
CA GLU A 195 17.82 16.78 -5.55
C GLU A 195 18.28 18.14 -6.10
N LYS A 196 17.35 19.04 -6.45
CA LYS A 196 17.66 20.40 -6.91
C LYS A 196 17.71 21.43 -5.77
N ILE A 197 17.20 21.08 -4.59
CA ILE A 197 17.13 21.98 -3.43
C ILE A 197 18.41 21.83 -2.59
N PRO A 198 19.27 22.87 -2.47
CA PRO A 198 20.61 22.73 -1.86
C PRO A 198 20.63 22.13 -0.45
N PHE A 199 19.64 22.44 0.40
CA PHE A 199 19.58 21.93 1.78
C PHE A 199 18.96 20.52 1.92
N MET A 200 18.31 20.02 0.86
CA MET A 200 17.73 18.67 0.82
C MET A 200 18.61 17.71 0.00
N LYS A 201 19.37 18.22 -0.95
CA LYS A 201 20.27 17.45 -1.83
C LYS A 201 21.30 16.65 -1.02
N GLY A 202 21.43 15.36 -1.34
CA GLY A 202 22.40 14.46 -0.69
C GLY A 202 22.21 14.23 0.80
N ARG A 203 21.16 14.78 1.42
CA ARG A 203 20.84 14.56 2.83
C ARG A 203 20.13 13.21 2.98
N ASN A 204 20.60 12.39 3.92
CA ASN A 204 19.90 11.20 4.38
C ASN A 204 19.84 11.24 5.91
N ILE A 205 18.76 11.79 6.45
CA ILE A 205 18.43 11.67 7.87
C ILE A 205 17.48 10.49 8.02
N ASP A 206 18.02 9.30 8.20
CA ASP A 206 17.23 8.15 8.65
C ASP A 206 17.51 7.87 10.13
N ALA A 207 16.62 7.09 10.77
CA ALA A 207 16.78 6.76 12.19
C ALA A 207 18.09 6.03 12.49
N GLN A 208 18.62 5.25 11.53
CA GLN A 208 19.87 4.51 11.70
C GLN A 208 21.08 5.44 11.70
N GLU A 209 21.10 6.46 10.86
CA GLU A 209 22.14 7.49 10.81
C GLU A 209 22.07 8.39 12.05
N ILE A 210 20.86 8.72 12.52
CA ILE A 210 20.69 9.39 13.83
C ILE A 210 21.25 8.51 14.95
N GLN A 211 20.95 7.21 14.96
CA GLN A 211 21.45 6.29 15.97
C GLN A 211 22.97 6.18 15.95
N LYS A 212 23.58 6.11 14.75
CA LYS A 212 25.04 6.10 14.58
C LYS A 212 25.71 7.37 15.10
N ARG A 213 25.10 8.55 14.90
CA ARG A 213 25.68 9.84 15.29
C ARG A 213 25.38 10.27 16.72
N TYR A 214 24.17 9.99 17.20
CA TYR A 214 23.64 10.50 18.46
C TYR A 214 23.28 9.38 19.45
N GLY A 215 23.68 8.13 19.16
CA GLY A 215 23.54 6.99 20.07
C GLY A 215 22.07 6.68 20.39
N MET A 216 21.74 6.67 21.69
CA MET A 216 20.41 6.29 22.20
C MET A 216 19.27 7.14 21.63
N VAL A 217 19.52 8.37 21.16
CA VAL A 217 18.48 9.24 20.59
C VAL A 217 17.87 8.67 19.31
N GLY A 218 18.63 7.90 18.54
CA GLY A 218 18.13 7.23 17.33
C GLY A 218 17.55 5.83 17.58
N ASP A 219 17.50 5.37 18.82
CA ASP A 219 16.93 4.06 19.15
C ASP A 219 15.41 4.07 18.89
N PRO A 220 14.86 3.07 18.16
CA PRO A 220 13.42 2.98 17.89
C PRO A 220 12.53 3.06 19.14
N VAL A 221 13.01 2.59 20.30
CA VAL A 221 12.30 2.72 21.57
C VAL A 221 12.19 4.18 21.99
N ILE A 222 13.31 4.91 21.98
CA ILE A 222 13.34 6.32 22.38
C ILE A 222 12.53 7.17 21.43
N ILE A 223 12.67 6.94 20.11
CA ILE A 223 11.85 7.62 19.11
C ILE A 223 10.36 7.36 19.37
N GLY A 224 9.98 6.11 19.64
CA GLY A 224 8.59 5.76 19.90
C GLY A 224 8.03 6.39 21.17
N VAL A 225 8.83 6.48 22.23
CA VAL A 225 8.47 7.20 23.47
C VAL A 225 8.24 8.68 23.18
N VAL A 226 9.15 9.35 22.46
CA VAL A 226 9.00 10.77 22.12
C VAL A 226 7.78 11.01 21.25
N LEU A 227 7.56 10.17 20.23
CA LEU A 227 6.40 10.28 19.35
C LEU A 227 5.08 10.04 20.10
N GLY A 228 5.03 9.06 21.00
CA GLY A 228 3.85 8.81 21.83
C GLY A 228 3.55 9.97 22.79
N LEU A 229 4.58 10.64 23.32
CA LEU A 229 4.40 11.85 24.12
C LEU A 229 3.84 13.01 23.28
N ILE A 230 4.44 13.29 22.11
CA ILE A 230 3.98 14.33 21.19
C ILE A 230 2.51 14.10 20.82
N PHE A 231 2.17 12.85 20.49
CA PHE A 231 0.81 12.48 20.13
C PHE A 231 -0.17 12.60 21.30
N GLY A 232 0.19 12.12 22.50
CA GLY A 232 -0.66 12.26 23.68
C GLY A 232 -0.93 13.72 24.07
N LEU A 233 0.09 14.58 23.98
CA LEU A 233 -0.07 16.02 24.19
C LEU A 233 -0.94 16.67 23.12
N ALA A 234 -0.79 16.27 21.85
CA ALA A 234 -1.63 16.76 20.75
C ALA A 234 -3.12 16.36 20.92
N ALA A 235 -3.38 15.19 21.47
CA ALA A 235 -4.72 14.75 21.86
C ALA A 235 -5.24 15.40 23.15
N GLY A 236 -4.36 16.08 23.89
CA GLY A 236 -4.69 16.72 25.16
C GLY A 236 -4.96 15.72 26.28
N GLU A 237 -4.27 14.58 26.25
CA GLU A 237 -4.30 13.55 27.28
C GLU A 237 -3.60 14.02 28.58
N GLY A 238 -4.08 13.51 29.71
CA GLY A 238 -3.39 13.65 30.99
C GLY A 238 -2.17 12.71 31.10
N PHE A 239 -1.46 12.75 32.23
CA PHE A 239 -0.26 11.93 32.44
C PHE A 239 -0.46 10.44 32.12
N LYS A 240 -1.58 9.84 32.58
CA LYS A 240 -1.89 8.42 32.34
C LYS A 240 -2.03 8.11 30.85
N GLY A 241 -2.75 8.95 30.09
CA GLY A 241 -2.94 8.77 28.65
C GLY A 241 -1.63 8.92 27.88
N CYS A 242 -0.89 9.99 28.17
CA CYS A 242 0.44 10.23 27.58
C CYS A 242 1.40 9.06 27.86
N ALA A 243 1.51 8.60 29.11
CA ALA A 243 2.38 7.49 29.48
C ALA A 243 1.99 6.18 28.76
N SER A 244 0.69 5.89 28.65
CA SER A 244 0.21 4.71 27.92
C SER A 244 0.54 4.78 26.43
N LEU A 245 0.38 5.95 25.81
CA LEU A 245 0.71 6.17 24.40
C LEU A 245 2.22 6.07 24.15
N MET A 246 3.05 6.62 25.03
CA MET A 246 4.52 6.50 24.97
C MET A 246 4.96 5.03 24.90
N ILE A 247 4.45 4.18 25.82
CA ILE A 247 4.80 2.75 25.86
C ILE A 247 4.25 2.02 24.63
N THR A 248 3.02 2.30 24.23
CA THR A 248 2.38 1.60 23.12
C THR A 248 3.04 1.94 21.78
N VAL A 249 3.33 3.22 21.54
CA VAL A 249 4.02 3.67 20.31
C VAL A 249 5.45 3.12 20.27
N ALA A 250 6.16 3.08 21.38
CA ALA A 250 7.45 2.39 21.47
C ALA A 250 7.34 0.90 21.16
N ALA A 251 6.32 0.21 21.68
CA ALA A 251 6.07 -1.19 21.38
C ALA A 251 5.79 -1.40 19.88
N ILE A 252 4.98 -0.55 19.25
CA ILE A 252 4.71 -0.55 17.80
C ILE A 252 6.01 -0.44 17.01
N MET A 253 6.87 0.54 17.32
CA MET A 253 8.15 0.76 16.64
C MET A 253 9.12 -0.43 16.74
N VAL A 254 8.96 -1.26 17.76
CA VAL A 254 9.82 -2.43 17.99
C VAL A 254 9.20 -3.71 17.43
N LEU A 255 7.88 -3.90 17.57
CA LEU A 255 7.19 -5.12 17.19
C LEU A 255 6.93 -5.21 15.69
N PHE A 256 6.57 -4.10 15.02
CA PHE A 256 6.33 -4.10 13.57
C PHE A 256 7.52 -4.66 12.78
N PRO A 257 8.75 -4.14 12.95
CA PRO A 257 9.91 -4.65 12.23
C PRO A 257 10.19 -6.13 12.52
N ARG A 258 9.91 -6.61 13.74
CA ARG A 258 10.11 -8.02 14.11
C ARG A 258 9.12 -8.95 13.42
N MET A 259 7.85 -8.56 13.31
CA MET A 259 6.84 -9.37 12.62
C MET A 259 7.12 -9.41 11.11
N ILE A 260 7.62 -8.32 10.54
CA ILE A 260 8.03 -8.27 9.13
C ILE A 260 9.26 -9.15 8.87
N ARG A 261 10.22 -9.21 9.80
CA ARG A 261 11.36 -10.14 9.68
C ARG A 261 10.90 -11.59 9.54
N LEU A 262 9.86 -12.02 10.28
CA LEU A 262 9.28 -13.35 10.10
C LEU A 262 8.72 -13.56 8.69
N ILE A 263 8.04 -12.54 8.13
CA ILE A 263 7.56 -12.59 6.74
C ILE A 263 8.74 -12.75 5.77
N VAL A 264 9.78 -11.93 5.92
CA VAL A 264 11.00 -11.98 5.10
C VAL A 264 11.68 -13.35 5.20
N GLU A 265 11.83 -13.91 6.41
CA GLU A 265 12.39 -15.24 6.64
C GLU A 265 11.59 -16.35 5.94
N GLY A 266 10.26 -16.27 5.96
CA GLY A 266 9.40 -17.21 5.25
C GLY A 266 9.47 -17.05 3.72
N LEU A 267 9.75 -15.85 3.22
CA LEU A 267 9.86 -15.56 1.79
C LEU A 267 11.22 -15.95 1.20
N LEU A 268 12.30 -15.95 1.98
CA LEU A 268 13.66 -16.28 1.52
C LEU A 268 13.72 -17.61 0.72
N PRO A 269 13.21 -18.75 1.23
CA PRO A 269 13.20 -20.00 0.48
C PRO A 269 12.42 -19.91 -0.84
N ILE A 270 11.32 -19.14 -0.85
CA ILE A 270 10.46 -18.97 -2.03
C ILE A 270 11.19 -18.14 -3.09
N SER A 271 11.84 -17.05 -2.69
CA SER A 271 12.66 -16.21 -3.57
C SER A 271 13.83 -17.01 -4.17
N ASP A 272 14.53 -17.79 -3.36
CA ASP A 272 15.62 -18.65 -3.83
C ASP A 272 15.14 -19.75 -4.80
N GLY A 273 14.00 -20.37 -4.50
CA GLY A 273 13.37 -21.37 -5.37
C GLY A 273 12.94 -20.77 -6.70
N ALA A 274 12.30 -19.61 -6.68
CA ALA A 274 11.93 -18.86 -7.87
C ALA A 274 13.17 -18.54 -8.71
N ARG A 275 14.23 -17.99 -8.10
CA ARG A 275 15.49 -17.67 -8.78
C ARG A 275 16.07 -18.88 -9.50
N LYS A 276 16.15 -20.04 -8.81
CA LYS A 276 16.64 -21.30 -9.40
C LYS A 276 15.74 -21.80 -10.53
N PHE A 277 14.42 -21.74 -10.35
CA PHE A 277 13.44 -22.13 -11.35
C PHE A 277 13.58 -21.28 -12.63
N PHE A 278 13.61 -19.96 -12.49
CA PHE A 278 13.75 -19.05 -13.64
C PHE A 278 15.13 -19.14 -14.29
N GLN A 279 16.21 -19.32 -13.52
CA GLN A 279 17.53 -19.58 -14.10
C GLN A 279 17.52 -20.81 -15.00
N LYS A 280 16.87 -21.90 -14.56
CA LYS A 280 16.78 -23.17 -15.30
C LYS A 280 15.89 -23.09 -16.55
N TYR A 281 14.71 -22.47 -16.44
CA TYR A 281 13.70 -22.50 -17.52
C TYR A 281 13.69 -21.27 -18.42
N PHE A 282 14.19 -20.13 -17.94
CA PHE A 282 14.13 -18.85 -18.65
C PHE A 282 15.49 -18.31 -19.07
N LYS A 283 16.54 -19.15 -19.11
CA LYS A 283 17.90 -18.80 -19.58
C LYS A 283 18.54 -17.68 -18.75
N GLY A 284 18.49 -17.77 -17.41
CA GLY A 284 19.13 -16.79 -16.53
C GLY A 284 18.42 -15.43 -16.45
N ARG A 285 17.13 -15.34 -16.81
CA ARG A 285 16.36 -14.10 -16.67
C ARG A 285 16.14 -13.72 -15.21
N GLU A 286 16.27 -12.43 -14.95
CA GLU A 286 15.89 -11.83 -13.68
C GLU A 286 14.36 -11.73 -13.60
N VAL A 287 13.80 -12.31 -12.53
CA VAL A 287 12.37 -12.29 -12.22
C VAL A 287 12.21 -11.93 -10.76
N TYR A 288 11.23 -11.08 -10.46
CA TYR A 288 10.90 -10.66 -9.10
C TYR A 288 9.60 -11.30 -8.64
N ILE A 289 9.51 -11.58 -7.34
CA ILE A 289 8.28 -11.94 -6.65
C ILE A 289 7.62 -10.62 -6.19
N GLY A 290 6.41 -10.37 -6.67
CA GLY A 290 5.62 -9.19 -6.33
C GLY A 290 4.82 -9.39 -5.05
N LEU A 291 5.07 -8.54 -4.06
CA LEU A 291 4.53 -8.64 -2.71
C LEU A 291 3.78 -7.38 -2.26
N ASP A 292 3.07 -7.49 -1.14
CA ASP A 292 2.42 -6.36 -0.46
C ASP A 292 3.46 -5.33 0.04
N THR A 293 3.13 -4.04 -0.06
CA THR A 293 3.83 -2.93 0.62
C THR A 293 4.10 -3.16 2.11
N ALA A 294 3.34 -4.01 2.78
CA ALA A 294 3.51 -4.32 4.19
C ALA A 294 4.94 -4.76 4.55
N VAL A 295 5.67 -5.37 3.62
CA VAL A 295 7.07 -5.77 3.82
C VAL A 295 8.02 -4.58 3.97
N THR A 296 7.64 -3.37 3.52
CA THR A 296 8.46 -2.16 3.66
C THR A 296 8.22 -1.39 4.97
N LEU A 297 7.15 -1.71 5.71
CA LEU A 297 6.79 -1.04 6.97
C LEU A 297 7.83 -1.22 8.08
N GLY A 298 8.73 -2.18 7.93
CA GLY A 298 9.76 -2.47 8.93
C GLY A 298 10.83 -1.39 9.01
N HIS A 299 10.83 -0.44 8.07
CA HIS A 299 11.77 0.68 8.09
C HIS A 299 11.36 1.71 9.17
N PRO A 300 12.23 2.06 10.13
CA PRO A 300 11.89 2.98 11.22
C PRO A 300 11.36 4.34 10.74
N THR A 301 11.91 4.88 9.64
CA THR A 301 11.42 6.13 9.04
C THR A 301 9.94 6.03 8.63
N THR A 302 9.50 4.90 8.09
CA THR A 302 8.11 4.70 7.67
C THR A 302 7.17 4.78 8.88
N ILE A 303 7.52 4.11 9.97
CA ILE A 303 6.71 4.13 11.20
C ILE A 303 6.70 5.54 11.80
N ALA A 304 7.87 6.17 11.93
CA ALA A 304 7.99 7.50 12.53
C ALA A 304 7.23 8.58 11.74
N VAL A 305 7.41 8.61 10.41
CA VAL A 305 6.70 9.56 9.54
C VAL A 305 5.20 9.28 9.54
N GLY A 306 4.77 8.02 9.48
CA GLY A 306 3.35 7.69 9.53
C GLY A 306 2.67 8.17 10.82
N LEU A 307 3.32 8.04 11.98
CA LEU A 307 2.81 8.57 13.25
C LEU A 307 2.73 10.10 13.26
N LEU A 308 3.75 10.78 12.73
CA LEU A 308 3.74 12.25 12.60
C LEU A 308 2.65 12.73 11.63
N LEU A 309 2.33 11.93 10.60
CA LEU A 309 1.28 12.26 9.65
C LEU A 309 -0.11 12.19 10.24
N ILE A 310 -0.36 11.45 11.34
CA ILE A 310 -1.70 11.37 11.95
C ILE A 310 -2.26 12.76 12.30
N PRO A 311 -1.60 13.58 13.16
CA PRO A 311 -2.10 14.92 13.46
C PRO A 311 -2.10 15.84 12.24
N ILE A 312 -1.11 15.71 11.35
CA ILE A 312 -1.04 16.53 10.13
C ILE A 312 -2.21 16.22 9.21
N MET A 313 -2.60 14.96 9.06
CA MET A 313 -3.69 14.52 8.20
C MET A 313 -5.05 15.00 8.71
N LEU A 314 -5.24 15.09 10.04
CA LEU A 314 -6.45 15.69 10.62
C LEU A 314 -6.53 17.20 10.33
N ILE A 315 -5.39 17.90 10.43
CA ILE A 315 -5.31 19.33 10.05
C ILE A 315 -5.57 19.49 8.56
N LEU A 316 -4.95 18.67 7.71
CA LEU A 316 -5.19 18.69 6.27
C LEU A 316 -6.67 18.42 5.97
N ALA A 317 -7.27 17.40 6.59
CA ALA A 317 -8.67 17.08 6.38
C ALA A 317 -9.60 18.25 6.73
N SER A 318 -9.27 19.05 7.76
CA SER A 318 -10.10 20.19 8.18
C SER A 318 -9.97 21.41 7.28
N ILE A 319 -8.77 21.70 6.77
CA ILE A 319 -8.50 22.93 5.99
C ILE A 319 -8.52 22.72 4.48
N LEU A 320 -8.37 21.49 3.99
CA LEU A 320 -8.18 21.21 2.57
C LEU A 320 -9.47 21.47 1.79
N PRO A 321 -9.50 22.46 0.87
CA PRO A 321 -10.70 22.77 0.12
C PRO A 321 -11.14 21.58 -0.74
N GLY A 322 -12.43 21.27 -0.68
CA GLY A 322 -13.02 20.17 -1.45
C GLY A 322 -12.92 18.81 -0.78
N ASN A 323 -12.19 18.65 0.34
CA ASN A 323 -12.23 17.42 1.12
C ASN A 323 -13.56 17.28 1.87
N LYS A 324 -14.13 16.07 1.84
CA LYS A 324 -15.31 15.68 2.61
C LYS A 324 -15.07 14.44 3.46
N VAL A 325 -13.92 13.77 3.29
CA VAL A 325 -13.55 12.55 3.99
C VAL A 325 -12.98 12.89 5.35
N LEU A 326 -13.59 12.32 6.38
CA LEU A 326 -13.05 12.26 7.73
C LEU A 326 -12.15 11.02 7.85
N PRO A 327 -10.81 11.18 7.97
CA PRO A 327 -9.91 10.06 8.20
C PRO A 327 -10.21 9.43 9.56
N LEU A 328 -10.52 8.13 9.58
CA LEU A 328 -10.92 7.42 10.80
C LEU A 328 -10.22 6.07 10.88
N ALA A 329 -10.68 5.10 10.10
CA ALA A 329 -10.23 3.72 10.20
C ALA A 329 -8.82 3.48 9.64
N ASP A 330 -8.43 4.19 8.56
CA ASP A 330 -7.10 4.10 7.97
C ASP A 330 -6.07 4.98 8.68
N LEU A 331 -6.50 5.91 9.53
CA LEU A 331 -5.61 6.88 10.17
C LEU A 331 -4.56 6.24 11.11
N PRO A 332 -4.89 5.26 11.97
CA PRO A 332 -3.89 4.54 12.78
C PRO A 332 -2.85 3.76 11.96
N VAL A 333 -3.15 3.48 10.69
CA VAL A 333 -2.28 2.77 9.74
C VAL A 333 -1.70 3.69 8.67
N ALA A 334 -1.62 4.99 8.96
CA ALA A 334 -0.96 6.02 8.14
C ALA A 334 0.41 5.62 7.55
N PRO A 335 1.28 4.84 8.22
CA PRO A 335 2.54 4.36 7.63
C PRO A 335 2.40 3.67 6.26
N PHE A 336 1.27 2.99 5.97
CA PHE A 336 1.05 2.34 4.67
C PHE A 336 1.03 3.33 3.49
N PHE A 337 0.55 4.56 3.72
CA PHE A 337 0.41 5.57 2.66
C PHE A 337 1.74 6.13 2.16
N ILE A 338 2.82 5.93 2.92
CA ILE A 338 4.15 6.50 2.67
C ILE A 338 5.27 5.45 2.53
N CYS A 339 4.92 4.17 2.56
CA CYS A 339 5.84 3.03 2.35
C CYS A 339 6.77 3.25 1.15
N MET A 340 6.20 3.58 -0.02
CA MET A 340 6.99 3.81 -1.22
C MET A 340 7.76 5.13 -1.19
N ALA A 341 7.33 6.15 -0.44
CA ALA A 341 8.11 7.37 -0.25
C ALA A 341 9.42 7.04 0.48
N THR A 342 9.36 6.22 1.54
CA THR A 342 10.57 5.77 2.23
C THR A 342 11.52 5.03 1.31
N VAL A 343 10.99 4.17 0.43
CA VAL A 343 11.80 3.44 -0.56
C VAL A 343 12.46 4.40 -1.56
N ILE A 344 11.70 5.34 -2.11
CA ILE A 344 12.17 6.26 -3.14
C ILE A 344 13.18 7.26 -2.59
N HIS A 345 12.93 7.80 -1.40
CA HIS A 345 13.79 8.76 -0.70
C HIS A 345 14.90 8.09 0.12
N ARG A 346 15.09 6.78 -0.02
CA ARG A 346 16.22 6.04 0.55
C ARG A 346 16.28 6.13 2.08
N GLY A 347 15.13 6.13 2.74
CA GLY A 347 15.04 6.20 4.20
C GLY A 347 15.05 7.62 4.79
N ASP A 348 15.24 8.67 3.98
CA ASP A 348 15.33 10.04 4.51
C ASP A 348 14.00 10.52 5.11
N LEU A 349 14.03 10.88 6.39
CA LEU A 349 12.87 11.26 7.20
C LEU A 349 12.22 12.55 6.73
N ILE A 350 12.99 13.58 6.38
CA ILE A 350 12.45 14.89 6.01
C ILE A 350 11.76 14.80 4.64
N ARG A 351 12.43 14.20 3.65
CA ARG A 351 11.87 13.97 2.32
C ARG A 351 10.61 13.10 2.40
N THR A 352 10.66 12.03 3.19
CA THR A 352 9.50 11.14 3.38
C THR A 352 8.34 11.87 4.05
N LEU A 353 8.59 12.71 5.07
CA LEU A 353 7.54 13.50 5.73
C LEU A 353 6.89 14.51 4.78
N ILE A 354 7.68 15.29 4.04
CA ILE A 354 7.15 16.28 3.09
C ILE A 354 6.36 15.58 1.98
N SER A 355 6.90 14.50 1.40
CA SER A 355 6.18 13.67 0.43
C SER A 355 4.91 13.07 1.02
N GLY A 356 4.92 12.69 2.29
CA GLY A 356 3.76 12.23 3.04
C GLY A 356 2.66 13.27 3.10
N VAL A 357 2.98 14.52 3.46
CA VAL A 357 2.01 15.62 3.46
C VAL A 357 1.40 15.83 2.07
N ILE A 358 2.23 15.82 1.03
CA ILE A 358 1.79 16.04 -0.36
C ILE A 358 0.90 14.91 -0.86
N VAL A 359 1.26 13.64 -0.62
CA VAL A 359 0.44 12.51 -1.05
C VAL A 359 -0.88 12.45 -0.27
N MET A 360 -0.91 12.87 0.99
CA MET A 360 -2.17 12.88 1.73
C MET A 360 -3.17 13.89 1.18
N VAL A 361 -2.70 15.01 0.61
CA VAL A 361 -3.58 15.94 -0.12
C VAL A 361 -4.25 15.24 -1.30
N THR A 362 -3.48 14.50 -2.10
CA THR A 362 -4.06 13.79 -3.27
C THR A 362 -4.99 12.67 -2.83
N VAL A 363 -4.61 11.90 -1.80
CA VAL A 363 -5.42 10.82 -1.23
C VAL A 363 -6.78 11.33 -0.75
N LEU A 364 -6.82 12.40 0.04
CA LEU A 364 -8.06 12.96 0.60
C LEU A 364 -9.01 13.47 -0.50
N LEU A 365 -8.47 14.16 -1.51
CA LEU A 365 -9.26 14.68 -2.62
C LEU A 365 -9.83 13.57 -3.50
N ILE A 366 -9.00 12.57 -3.86
CA ILE A 366 -9.44 11.42 -4.65
C ILE A 366 -10.47 10.60 -3.86
N ALA A 367 -10.22 10.31 -2.58
CA ALA A 367 -11.14 9.56 -1.74
C ALA A 367 -12.49 10.31 -1.57
N THR A 368 -12.46 11.65 -1.52
CA THR A 368 -13.67 12.47 -1.53
C THR A 368 -14.44 12.37 -2.84
N GLN A 369 -13.73 12.48 -3.97
CA GLN A 369 -14.36 12.38 -5.28
C GLN A 369 -14.96 10.99 -5.52
N PHE A 370 -14.30 9.94 -5.02
CA PHE A 370 -14.71 8.55 -5.23
C PHE A 370 -15.76 8.07 -4.23
N ALA A 371 -16.04 8.84 -3.17
CA ALA A 371 -16.99 8.48 -2.11
C ALA A 371 -18.38 8.06 -2.62
N PRO A 372 -19.01 8.74 -3.60
CA PRO A 372 -20.32 8.32 -4.11
C PRO A 372 -20.27 6.95 -4.79
N TYR A 373 -19.24 6.69 -5.61
CA TYR A 373 -19.06 5.40 -6.29
C TYR A 373 -18.76 4.30 -5.27
N PHE A 374 -17.92 4.59 -4.28
CA PHE A 374 -17.57 3.63 -3.23
C PHE A 374 -18.77 3.28 -2.35
N THR A 375 -19.59 4.27 -1.99
CA THR A 375 -20.84 4.05 -1.27
C THR A 375 -21.81 3.19 -2.08
N ASP A 376 -21.99 3.47 -3.37
CA ASP A 376 -22.85 2.68 -4.27
C ASP A 376 -22.35 1.22 -4.42
N MET A 377 -21.04 1.03 -4.58
CA MET A 377 -20.43 -0.31 -4.60
C MET A 377 -20.72 -1.08 -3.32
N ALA A 378 -20.58 -0.42 -2.17
CA ALA A 378 -20.76 -1.07 -0.89
C ALA A 378 -22.23 -1.44 -0.62
N LEU A 379 -23.17 -0.55 -0.94
CA LEU A 379 -24.61 -0.84 -0.85
C LEU A 379 -25.01 -2.02 -1.76
N LYS A 380 -24.52 -2.05 -3.00
CA LYS A 380 -24.76 -3.16 -3.95
C LYS A 380 -24.10 -4.46 -3.50
N GLY A 381 -22.98 -4.37 -2.79
CA GLY A 381 -22.29 -5.51 -2.18
C GLY A 381 -22.96 -6.05 -0.91
N GLY A 382 -24.09 -5.48 -0.47
CA GLY A 382 -24.83 -5.92 0.71
C GLY A 382 -24.30 -5.37 2.03
N PHE A 383 -23.45 -4.34 2.01
CA PHE A 383 -22.98 -3.67 3.22
C PHE A 383 -24.04 -2.66 3.69
N SER A 384 -24.48 -2.76 4.94
CA SER A 384 -25.41 -1.82 5.58
C SER A 384 -24.68 -0.81 6.45
N PHE A 385 -25.04 0.47 6.34
CA PHE A 385 -24.44 1.55 7.13
C PHE A 385 -25.44 2.13 8.12
N ALA A 386 -24.93 2.56 9.28
CA ALA A 386 -25.72 3.24 10.31
C ALA A 386 -26.03 4.69 9.86
N GLY A 387 -27.00 4.86 8.97
CA GLY A 387 -27.53 6.18 8.58
C GLY A 387 -28.06 6.22 7.15
N GLU A 388 -29.31 6.62 6.96
CA GLU A 388 -30.01 6.67 5.66
C GLU A 388 -29.39 7.63 4.62
N ASN A 389 -28.38 8.42 4.97
CA ASN A 389 -27.65 9.34 4.07
C ASN A 389 -26.13 9.36 4.32
N ALA A 390 -25.58 8.39 5.04
CA ALA A 390 -24.14 8.36 5.33
C ALA A 390 -23.35 7.96 4.07
N GLN A 391 -22.43 8.82 3.62
CA GLN A 391 -21.46 8.45 2.59
C GLN A 391 -20.23 7.84 3.25
N ILE A 392 -19.66 6.84 2.61
CA ILE A 392 -18.42 6.20 3.04
C ILE A 392 -17.37 6.25 1.94
N SER A 393 -16.12 6.19 2.36
CA SER A 393 -14.95 6.02 1.49
C SER A 393 -13.89 5.24 2.25
N ALA A 394 -12.76 4.98 1.62
CA ALA A 394 -11.56 4.53 2.31
C ALA A 394 -10.36 5.30 1.77
N LEU A 395 -9.40 5.66 2.61
CA LEU A 395 -8.24 6.42 2.14
C LEU A 395 -7.45 5.63 1.10
N SER A 396 -7.44 4.30 1.18
CA SER A 396 -6.86 3.41 0.18
C SER A 396 -7.49 3.51 -1.22
N VAL A 397 -8.70 4.06 -1.34
CA VAL A 397 -9.36 4.38 -2.62
C VAL A 397 -8.75 5.63 -3.25
N GLY A 398 -8.06 6.47 -2.47
CA GLY A 398 -7.26 7.63 -2.85
C GLY A 398 -6.04 7.32 -3.73
N ASN A 399 -6.12 6.30 -4.56
CA ASN A 399 -5.10 5.80 -5.46
C ASN A 399 -5.07 6.64 -6.76
N MET A 400 -3.88 7.14 -7.10
CA MET A 400 -3.66 8.05 -8.24
C MET A 400 -3.84 7.38 -9.61
N PHE A 401 -3.48 6.10 -9.74
CA PHE A 401 -3.72 5.32 -10.97
C PHE A 401 -5.21 5.08 -11.14
N GLY A 402 -5.89 4.67 -10.07
CA GLY A 402 -7.33 4.47 -10.05
C GLY A 402 -8.08 5.72 -10.49
N TRP A 403 -7.72 6.87 -9.91
CA TRP A 403 -8.26 8.17 -10.28
C TRP A 403 -8.02 8.53 -11.75
N SER A 404 -6.75 8.64 -12.16
CA SER A 404 -6.41 9.10 -13.51
C SER A 404 -6.96 8.21 -14.62
N ILE A 405 -6.98 6.88 -14.42
CA ILE A 405 -7.56 5.93 -15.38
C ILE A 405 -9.08 6.12 -15.45
N SER A 406 -9.76 6.26 -14.31
CA SER A 406 -11.21 6.42 -14.26
C SER A 406 -11.66 7.72 -14.94
N GLU A 407 -10.97 8.82 -14.65
CA GLU A 407 -11.23 10.11 -15.29
C GLU A 407 -11.03 10.05 -16.80
N LEU A 408 -9.92 9.49 -17.27
CA LEU A 408 -9.67 9.37 -18.71
C LEU A 408 -10.72 8.49 -19.39
N MET A 409 -11.05 7.33 -18.83
CA MET A 409 -12.03 6.40 -19.43
C MET A 409 -13.46 6.91 -19.38
N SER A 410 -13.78 7.85 -18.49
CA SER A 410 -15.09 8.51 -18.45
C SER A 410 -15.42 9.30 -19.72
N LEU A 411 -14.41 9.65 -20.53
CA LEU A 411 -14.55 10.33 -21.83
C LEU A 411 -15.01 9.40 -22.97
N GLY A 412 -15.54 8.22 -22.64
CA GLY A 412 -16.00 7.21 -23.59
C GLY A 412 -14.85 6.59 -24.39
N ILE A 413 -15.13 6.22 -25.64
CA ILE A 413 -14.17 5.45 -26.47
C ILE A 413 -12.84 6.19 -26.70
N ILE A 414 -12.87 7.51 -26.86
CA ILE A 414 -11.66 8.34 -27.01
C ILE A 414 -10.82 8.23 -25.74
N GLY A 415 -11.47 8.37 -24.58
CA GLY A 415 -10.87 8.20 -23.27
C GLY A 415 -10.19 6.85 -23.07
N VAL A 416 -10.86 5.77 -23.46
CA VAL A 416 -10.32 4.40 -23.39
C VAL A 416 -9.08 4.26 -24.28
N VAL A 417 -9.14 4.73 -25.53
CA VAL A 417 -7.99 4.67 -26.45
C VAL A 417 -6.80 5.45 -25.90
N VAL A 418 -7.04 6.64 -25.34
CA VAL A 418 -5.99 7.47 -24.73
C VAL A 418 -5.40 6.80 -23.49
N ALA A 419 -6.23 6.29 -22.57
CA ALA A 419 -5.77 5.62 -21.36
C ALA A 419 -4.91 4.39 -21.69
N VAL A 420 -5.41 3.51 -22.56
CA VAL A 420 -4.67 2.32 -23.02
C VAL A 420 -3.39 2.72 -23.75
N GLY A 421 -3.44 3.74 -24.59
CA GLY A 421 -2.27 4.27 -25.31
C GLY A 421 -1.19 4.81 -24.37
N ILE A 422 -1.55 5.55 -23.33
CA ILE A 422 -0.63 6.05 -22.31
C ILE A 422 0.00 4.87 -21.55
N VAL A 423 -0.81 3.91 -21.08
CA VAL A 423 -0.30 2.74 -20.35
C VAL A 423 0.66 1.92 -21.21
N ALA A 424 0.28 1.64 -22.46
CA ALA A 424 1.14 0.94 -23.40
C ALA A 424 2.46 1.70 -23.64
N SER A 425 2.39 3.03 -23.79
CA SER A 425 3.58 3.87 -23.98
C SER A 425 4.50 3.83 -22.76
N VAL A 426 3.96 3.92 -21.54
CA VAL A 426 4.75 3.80 -20.30
C VAL A 426 5.41 2.44 -20.20
N VAL A 427 4.67 1.35 -20.45
CA VAL A 427 5.19 -0.02 -20.42
C VAL A 427 6.32 -0.20 -21.44
N LEU A 428 6.12 0.24 -22.67
CA LEU A 428 7.11 0.13 -23.74
C LEU A 428 8.34 1.02 -23.52
N PHE A 429 8.15 2.24 -23.03
CA PHE A 429 9.23 3.17 -22.72
C PHE A 429 10.14 2.62 -21.60
N LEU A 430 9.54 2.17 -20.50
CA LEU A 430 10.28 1.60 -19.38
C LEU A 430 10.95 0.27 -19.77
N ARG A 431 10.30 -0.56 -20.60
CA ARG A 431 10.94 -1.75 -21.18
C ARG A 431 12.16 -1.40 -22.02
N LYS A 432 12.09 -0.36 -22.85
CA LYS A 432 13.22 0.07 -23.68
C LYS A 432 14.42 0.45 -22.82
N ARG A 433 14.17 1.15 -21.70
CA ARG A 433 15.20 1.52 -20.73
C ARG A 433 15.83 0.29 -20.06
N GLU A 434 15.02 -0.70 -19.71
CA GLU A 434 15.50 -1.97 -19.12
C GLU A 434 16.30 -2.85 -20.06
N LEU A 435 16.13 -2.69 -21.38
CA LEU A 435 16.93 -3.40 -22.40
C LEU A 435 18.26 -2.69 -22.71
N SER A 436 18.36 -1.39 -22.38
CA SER A 436 19.58 -0.60 -22.58
C SER A 436 20.53 -0.61 -21.38
N GLU A 437 20.04 -1.04 -20.22
CA GLU A 437 20.83 -1.38 -19.02
C GLU A 437 21.25 -2.87 -19.09
#